data_AF-A0A259M7H3-F1
#
_entry.id   AF-A0A259M7H3-F1
#
_cell.length_a   1.000
_cell.length_b   1.000
_cell.length_c   1.000
_cell.angle_alpha   90.00
_cell.angle_beta   90.00
_cell.angle_gamma   90.00
#
_symmetry.space_group_name_H-M   'P 1'
#
loop_
_entity.id
_entity.type
_entity.pdbx_description
1 polymer ?
#
loop_
_entity_poly.entity_id
_entity_poly.type
_entity_poly.pdbx_seq_one_letter_code
_entity_poly.pdbx_strand_id
1 'polypeptide(L)'
;MSISPKTALLDEYALVARALSSPARLSLLEQLAQGERGVEGLAEKTGLTFANCSQHLQQLRRAALVTSRRDGKAVIYRMTDAKTLHLMDLLRIVAERNLEQVHQILRGLSGGMDAPEPVSRSDLAARIIGGDVIILDMRPADEYAAGHIPGAINTTLATLEGIIPGLAPDADIVAYCRGPYCIYAHQAVAALRRRGFNARRLDGGLPEWREDGHPVHVGLP
;
A
#
# COMPACT_ATOMS: atom_id res chain seq x y z
N MET A 1 0.13 28.71 -34.96
CA MET A 1 -0.54 29.41 -33.84
C MET A 1 0.31 29.20 -32.61
N SER A 2 0.67 30.24 -31.87
CA SER A 2 1.34 30.07 -30.58
C SER A 2 0.41 29.35 -29.62
N ILE A 3 0.89 28.29 -28.98
CA ILE A 3 0.14 27.57 -27.95
C ILE A 3 -0.13 28.54 -26.81
N SER A 4 -1.38 28.60 -26.32
CA SER A 4 -1.70 29.47 -25.19
C SER A 4 -0.94 28.99 -23.93
N PRO A 5 -0.48 29.89 -23.03
CA PRO A 5 0.19 29.47 -21.80
C PRO A 5 -0.62 28.47 -20.98
N LYS A 6 -1.95 28.59 -20.99
CA LYS A 6 -2.87 27.63 -20.36
C LYS A 6 -2.76 26.23 -20.98
N THR A 7 -2.74 26.13 -22.30
CA THR A 7 -2.61 24.84 -23.00
C THR A 7 -1.26 24.19 -22.69
N ALA A 8 -0.18 24.97 -22.71
CA ALA A 8 1.15 24.47 -22.34
C ALA A 8 1.19 23.92 -20.90
N LEU A 9 0.56 24.61 -19.93
CA LEU A 9 0.44 24.10 -18.56
C LEU A 9 -0.37 22.80 -18.49
N LEU A 10 -1.47 22.70 -19.24
CA LEU A 10 -2.28 21.49 -19.27
C LEU A 10 -1.54 20.30 -19.91
N ASP A 11 -0.65 20.54 -20.88
CA ASP A 11 0.19 19.51 -21.47
C ASP A 11 1.20 18.92 -20.46
N GLU A 12 1.74 19.77 -19.59
CA GLU A 12 2.58 19.34 -18.45
C GLU A 12 1.79 18.53 -17.42
N TYR A 13 0.55 18.93 -17.11
CA TYR A 13 -0.30 18.14 -16.22
C TYR A 13 -0.68 16.79 -16.84
N ALA A 14 -0.91 16.77 -18.15
CA ALA A 14 -1.18 15.55 -18.88
C ALA A 14 0.04 14.60 -18.90
N LEU A 15 1.28 15.10 -18.76
CA LEU A 15 2.46 14.26 -18.60
C LEU A 15 2.38 13.41 -17.32
N VAL A 16 1.99 14.04 -16.21
CA VAL A 16 1.77 13.35 -14.92
C VAL A 16 0.64 12.33 -15.04
N ALA A 17 -0.51 12.74 -15.61
CA ALA A 17 -1.65 11.83 -15.80
C ALA A 17 -1.28 10.61 -16.66
N ARG A 18 -0.58 10.81 -17.79
CA ARG A 18 -0.09 9.72 -18.65
C ARG A 18 0.86 8.79 -17.90
N ALA A 19 1.72 9.32 -17.02
CA ALA A 19 2.60 8.49 -16.21
C ALA A 19 1.84 7.62 -15.19
N LEU A 20 0.63 7.99 -14.78
CA LEU A 20 -0.21 7.14 -13.92
C LEU A 20 -1.11 6.17 -14.69
N SER A 21 -1.36 6.42 -15.98
CA SER A 21 -2.19 5.55 -16.85
C SER A 21 -1.48 4.24 -17.26
N SER A 22 -0.95 3.48 -16.31
CA SER A 22 -0.43 2.12 -16.53
C SER A 22 -0.45 1.31 -15.24
N PRO A 23 -1.04 0.09 -15.25
CA PRO A 23 -1.01 -0.81 -14.10
C PRO A 23 0.40 -1.09 -13.58
N ALA A 24 1.38 -1.28 -14.46
CA ALA A 24 2.77 -1.52 -14.08
C ALA A 24 3.39 -0.35 -13.32
N ARG A 25 3.11 0.90 -13.76
CA ARG A 25 3.61 2.11 -13.09
C ARG A 25 2.93 2.33 -11.74
N LEU A 26 1.62 2.07 -11.63
CA LEU A 26 0.92 2.11 -10.36
C LEU A 26 1.49 1.09 -9.38
N SER A 27 1.72 -0.15 -9.82
CA SER A 27 2.33 -1.19 -9.00
C SER A 27 3.74 -0.84 -8.52
N LEU A 28 4.57 -0.23 -9.39
CA LEU A 28 5.89 0.27 -8.99
C LEU A 28 5.81 1.37 -7.94
N LEU A 29 4.86 2.31 -8.08
CA LEU A 29 4.66 3.36 -7.08
C LEU A 29 4.18 2.79 -5.73
N GLU A 30 3.28 1.80 -5.73
CA GLU A 30 2.87 1.09 -4.49
C GLU A 30 4.06 0.42 -3.79
N GLN A 31 4.99 -0.17 -4.54
CA GLN A 31 6.21 -0.76 -3.98
C GLN A 31 7.17 0.30 -3.43
N LEU A 32 7.32 1.42 -4.14
CA LEU A 32 8.16 2.54 -3.72
C LEU A 32 7.58 3.31 -2.52
N ALA A 33 6.26 3.24 -2.30
CA ALA A 33 5.60 3.77 -1.10
C ALA A 33 6.03 3.01 0.17
N GLN A 34 6.41 1.74 0.05
CA GLN A 34 6.92 0.95 1.18
C GLN A 34 8.36 1.32 1.56
N GLY A 35 9.11 1.90 0.61
CA GLY A 35 10.52 2.23 0.79
C GLY A 35 11.27 2.29 -0.53
N GLU A 36 12.45 2.87 -0.49
CA GLU A 36 13.33 2.97 -1.66
C GLU A 36 13.91 1.61 -2.08
N ARG A 37 14.00 1.37 -3.39
CA ARG A 37 14.42 0.06 -3.93
C ARG A 37 15.19 0.22 -5.24
N GLY A 38 16.08 -0.75 -5.48
CA GLY A 38 16.74 -0.91 -6.77
C GLY A 38 15.81 -1.48 -7.84
N VAL A 39 16.19 -1.33 -9.11
CA VAL A 39 15.41 -1.84 -10.26
C VAL A 39 15.19 -3.35 -10.18
N GLU A 40 16.19 -4.12 -9.74
CA GLU A 40 16.11 -5.57 -9.64
C GLU A 40 15.05 -6.02 -8.62
N GLY A 41 15.09 -5.47 -7.39
CA GLY A 41 14.08 -5.77 -6.37
C GLY A 41 12.67 -5.30 -6.75
N LEU A 42 12.55 -4.20 -7.50
CA LEU A 42 11.26 -3.76 -8.04
C LEU A 42 10.73 -4.71 -9.11
N ALA A 43 11.60 -5.16 -10.02
CA ALA A 43 11.26 -6.12 -11.06
C ALA A 43 10.75 -7.44 -10.43
N GLU A 44 11.46 -7.96 -9.43
CA GLU A 44 11.06 -9.15 -8.67
C GLU A 44 9.68 -8.98 -8.00
N LYS A 45 9.48 -7.91 -7.21
CA LYS A 45 8.22 -7.70 -6.48
C LYS A 45 7.02 -7.40 -7.37
N THR A 46 7.23 -6.91 -8.58
CA THR A 46 6.15 -6.59 -9.54
C THR A 46 5.96 -7.66 -10.62
N GLY A 47 6.82 -8.68 -10.67
CA GLY A 47 6.81 -9.68 -11.73
C GLY A 47 7.18 -9.14 -13.12
N LEU A 48 7.75 -7.93 -13.20
CA LEU A 48 8.21 -7.33 -14.44
C LEU A 48 9.60 -7.85 -14.81
N THR A 49 9.93 -7.83 -16.11
CA THR A 49 11.32 -8.00 -16.53
C THR A 49 12.13 -6.77 -16.11
N PHE A 50 13.45 -6.93 -15.93
CA PHE A 50 14.34 -5.81 -15.62
C PHE A 50 14.22 -4.65 -16.64
N ALA A 51 14.17 -4.98 -17.93
CA ALA A 51 14.07 -4.00 -19.01
C ALA A 51 12.73 -3.23 -18.94
N ASN A 52 11.60 -3.92 -18.77
CA ASN A 52 10.29 -3.28 -18.65
C ASN A 52 10.21 -2.42 -17.38
N CYS A 53 10.71 -2.93 -16.25
CA CYS A 53 10.77 -2.19 -14.99
C CYS A 53 11.57 -0.89 -15.17
N SER A 54 12.77 -0.96 -15.75
CA SER A 54 13.60 0.22 -16.03
C SER A 54 12.89 1.23 -16.94
N GLN A 55 12.22 0.78 -18.00
CA GLN A 55 11.47 1.66 -18.90
C GLN A 55 10.33 2.38 -18.18
N HIS A 56 9.56 1.67 -17.35
CA HIS A 56 8.49 2.27 -16.55
C HIS A 56 9.02 3.27 -15.52
N LEU A 57 10.12 2.96 -14.84
CA LEU A 57 10.78 3.87 -13.91
C LEU A 57 11.31 5.13 -14.58
N GLN A 58 11.82 5.04 -15.81
CA GLN A 58 12.23 6.21 -16.59
C GLN A 58 11.03 7.10 -16.95
N GLN A 59 9.88 6.51 -17.29
CA GLN A 59 8.65 7.27 -17.56
C GLN A 59 8.12 7.97 -16.30
N LEU A 60 8.11 7.27 -15.17
CA LEU A 60 7.75 7.87 -13.87
C LEU A 60 8.70 9.02 -13.49
N ARG A 61 10.01 8.83 -13.72
CA ARG A 61 11.02 9.86 -13.44
C ARG A 61 10.87 11.07 -14.35
N ARG A 62 10.54 10.87 -15.63
CA ARG A 62 10.26 11.97 -16.58
C ARG A 62 9.07 12.83 -16.13
N ALA A 63 8.08 12.21 -15.49
CA ALA A 63 6.94 12.91 -14.90
C ALA A 63 7.20 13.40 -13.46
N ALA A 64 8.44 13.32 -12.97
CA ALA A 64 8.85 13.71 -11.62
C ALA A 64 8.10 13.01 -10.47
N LEU A 65 7.47 11.86 -10.71
CA LEU A 65 6.78 11.07 -9.67
C LEU A 65 7.75 10.24 -8.81
N VAL A 66 8.93 9.94 -9.37
CA VAL A 66 10.02 9.27 -8.67
C VAL A 66 11.34 9.99 -8.91
N THR A 67 12.23 9.88 -7.94
CA THR A 67 13.63 10.28 -8.08
C THR A 67 14.52 9.05 -8.00
N SER A 68 15.79 9.20 -8.41
CA SER A 68 16.75 8.11 -8.33
C SER A 68 18.13 8.62 -7.97
N ARG A 69 18.88 7.81 -7.23
CA ARG A 69 20.31 8.02 -6.97
C ARG A 69 21.12 6.78 -7.36
N ARG A 70 22.42 6.96 -7.57
CA ARG A 70 23.34 5.82 -7.69
C ARG A 70 23.80 5.41 -6.30
N ASP A 71 23.83 4.10 -6.06
CA ASP A 71 24.37 3.48 -4.86
C ASP A 71 25.26 2.31 -5.31
N GLY A 72 26.58 2.55 -5.33
CA GLY A 72 27.53 1.66 -5.99
C GLY A 72 27.18 1.43 -7.46
N LYS A 73 26.94 0.17 -7.83
CA LYS A 73 26.51 -0.23 -9.18
C LYS A 73 25.00 -0.16 -9.39
N ALA A 74 24.23 -0.02 -8.32
CA ALA A 74 22.78 -0.01 -8.38
C ALA A 74 22.24 1.42 -8.58
N VAL A 75 21.06 1.51 -9.20
CA VAL A 75 20.24 2.73 -9.22
C VAL A 75 19.06 2.49 -8.29
N ILE A 76 19.01 3.28 -7.22
CA ILE A 76 17.96 3.23 -6.20
C ILE A 76 16.92 4.29 -6.53
N TYR A 77 15.65 3.87 -6.57
CA TYR A 77 14.50 4.72 -6.81
C TYR A 77 13.72 4.96 -5.51
N ARG A 78 13.12 6.14 -5.39
CA ARG A 78 12.18 6.50 -4.34
C ARG A 78 11.06 7.38 -4.91
N MET A 79 9.90 7.39 -4.27
CA MET A 79 8.88 8.41 -4.55
C MET A 79 9.46 9.80 -4.33
N THR A 80 9.06 10.77 -5.16
CA THR A 80 9.56 12.14 -5.04
C THR A 80 9.17 12.73 -3.69
N ASP A 81 7.90 12.62 -3.34
CA ASP A 81 7.30 13.10 -2.11
C ASP A 81 5.96 12.40 -1.80
N ALA A 82 5.39 12.75 -0.64
CA ALA A 82 4.08 12.32 -0.16
C ALA A 82 2.91 12.69 -1.07
N LYS A 83 3.02 13.77 -1.87
CA LYS A 83 1.93 14.20 -2.75
C LYS A 83 1.68 13.18 -3.86
N THR A 84 2.72 12.45 -4.26
CA THR A 84 2.56 11.35 -5.21
C THR A 84 1.70 10.23 -4.61
N LEU A 85 1.86 9.91 -3.32
CA LEU A 85 1.00 8.94 -2.63
C LEU A 85 -0.44 9.45 -2.54
N HIS A 86 -0.64 10.71 -2.12
CA HIS A 86 -1.96 11.31 -2.04
C HIS A 86 -2.69 11.35 -3.40
N LEU A 87 -1.95 11.56 -4.49
CA LEU A 87 -2.50 11.51 -5.84
C LEU A 87 -3.00 10.09 -6.19
N MET A 88 -2.28 9.05 -5.77
CA MET A 88 -2.73 7.66 -5.94
C MET A 88 -4.00 7.37 -5.15
N ASP A 89 -4.09 7.86 -3.91
CA ASP A 89 -5.30 7.74 -3.09
C ASP A 89 -6.51 8.41 -3.73
N LEU A 90 -6.35 9.65 -4.23
CA LEU A 90 -7.42 10.36 -4.92
C LEU A 90 -7.85 9.65 -6.19
N LEU A 91 -6.90 9.11 -6.97
CA LEU A 91 -7.20 8.31 -8.16
C LEU A 91 -8.06 7.10 -7.79
N ARG A 92 -7.72 6.41 -6.72
CA ARG A 92 -8.48 5.29 -6.18
C ARG A 92 -9.89 5.70 -5.74
N ILE A 93 -10.02 6.75 -4.94
CA ILE A 93 -11.32 7.21 -4.42
C ILE A 93 -12.26 7.54 -5.57
N VAL A 94 -11.74 8.22 -6.60
CA VAL A 94 -12.50 8.54 -7.80
C VAL A 94 -12.85 7.27 -8.58
N ALA A 95 -11.93 6.30 -8.70
CA ALA A 95 -12.18 5.04 -9.39
C ALA A 95 -13.26 4.20 -8.70
N GLU A 96 -13.21 4.05 -7.37
CA GLU A 96 -14.23 3.37 -6.58
C GLU A 96 -15.60 4.05 -6.79
N ARG A 97 -15.67 5.36 -6.58
CA ARG A 97 -16.93 6.11 -6.72
C ARG A 97 -17.54 6.01 -8.13
N ASN A 98 -16.71 6.07 -9.16
CA ASN A 98 -17.18 6.24 -10.53
C ASN A 98 -17.31 4.91 -11.31
N LEU A 99 -16.58 3.86 -10.93
CA LEU A 99 -16.49 2.62 -11.71
C LEU A 99 -17.03 1.43 -10.93
N GLU A 100 -18.23 0.96 -11.30
CA GLU A 100 -18.85 -0.22 -10.66
C GLU A 100 -17.96 -1.47 -10.77
N GLN A 101 -17.16 -1.58 -11.83
CA GLN A 101 -16.20 -2.68 -11.99
C GLN A 101 -15.20 -2.77 -10.82
N VAL A 102 -14.80 -1.64 -10.24
CA VAL A 102 -13.90 -1.62 -9.07
C VAL A 102 -14.61 -2.22 -7.86
N HIS A 103 -15.88 -1.84 -7.61
CA HIS A 103 -16.68 -2.44 -6.53
C HIS A 103 -16.85 -3.95 -6.68
N GLN A 104 -17.06 -4.44 -7.90
CA GLN A 104 -17.20 -5.88 -8.16
C GLN A 104 -15.89 -6.64 -7.86
N ILE A 105 -14.75 -6.09 -8.29
CA ILE A 105 -13.42 -6.68 -7.99
C ILE A 105 -13.22 -6.74 -6.47
N LEU A 106 -13.43 -5.63 -5.75
CA LEU A 106 -13.23 -5.56 -4.29
C LEU A 106 -14.12 -6.52 -3.50
N ARG A 107 -15.39 -6.70 -3.93
CA ARG A 107 -16.29 -7.71 -3.35
C ARG A 107 -15.77 -9.12 -3.54
N GLY A 108 -15.24 -9.43 -4.73
CA GLY A 108 -14.59 -10.70 -5.02
C GLY A 108 -13.39 -10.97 -4.11
N LEU A 109 -12.56 -9.97 -3.83
CA LEU A 109 -11.41 -10.10 -2.92
C LEU A 109 -11.81 -10.43 -1.48
N SER A 110 -12.98 -9.94 -1.04
CA SER A 110 -13.52 -10.18 0.31
C SER A 110 -14.27 -11.50 0.43
N GLY A 111 -14.28 -12.33 -0.62
CA GLY A 111 -15.01 -13.60 -0.65
C GLY A 111 -16.53 -13.43 -0.66
N GLY A 112 -17.04 -12.28 -1.14
CA GLY A 112 -18.47 -12.00 -1.24
C GLY A 112 -19.17 -11.61 0.07
N MET A 113 -18.45 -11.52 1.20
CA MET A 113 -18.99 -10.97 2.43
C MET A 113 -18.92 -9.45 2.43
N ASP A 114 -19.94 -8.79 3.00
CA ASP A 114 -19.85 -7.37 3.37
C ASP A 114 -18.70 -7.20 4.36
N ALA A 115 -17.59 -6.66 3.88
CA ALA A 115 -16.46 -6.35 4.72
C ALA A 115 -16.85 -5.19 5.64
N PRO A 116 -16.58 -5.28 6.96
CA PRO A 116 -16.83 -4.17 7.87
C PRO A 116 -16.04 -2.94 7.42
N GLU A 117 -16.55 -1.76 7.79
CA GLU A 117 -15.85 -0.50 7.56
C GLU A 117 -14.42 -0.56 8.12
N PRO A 118 -13.40 -0.12 7.36
CA PRO A 118 -12.03 -0.07 7.85
C PRO A 118 -11.91 0.82 9.09
N VAL A 119 -10.98 0.47 9.97
CA VAL A 119 -10.60 1.29 11.12
C VAL A 119 -9.75 2.45 10.61
N SER A 120 -10.10 3.68 10.99
CA SER A 120 -9.29 4.85 10.63
C SER A 120 -7.91 4.81 11.30
N ARG A 121 -6.92 5.46 10.70
CA ARG A 121 -5.55 5.50 11.25
C ARG A 121 -5.49 6.20 12.61
N SER A 122 -6.27 7.27 12.79
CA SER A 122 -6.43 7.94 14.08
C SER A 122 -7.06 7.05 15.15
N ASP A 123 -8.08 6.27 14.80
CA ASP A 123 -8.73 5.36 15.75
C ASP A 123 -7.79 4.21 16.15
N LEU A 124 -7.04 3.67 15.18
CA LEU A 124 -6.03 2.66 15.49
C LEU A 124 -4.96 3.23 16.42
N ALA A 125 -4.45 4.44 16.16
CA ALA A 125 -3.47 5.08 17.03
C ALA A 125 -3.97 5.24 18.48
N ALA A 126 -5.24 5.61 18.68
CA ALA A 126 -5.85 5.68 20.01
C ALA A 126 -5.92 4.31 20.70
N ARG A 127 -6.25 3.25 19.95
CA ARG A 127 -6.35 1.88 20.47
C ARG A 127 -4.99 1.28 20.86
N ILE A 128 -3.93 1.63 20.12
CA ILE A 128 -2.56 1.22 20.46
C ILE A 128 -2.16 1.74 21.83
N ILE A 129 -2.51 2.99 22.15
CA ILE A 129 -2.22 3.60 23.45
C ILE A 129 -2.98 2.89 24.58
N GLY A 130 -4.21 2.45 24.32
CA GLY A 130 -5.03 1.68 25.26
C GLY A 130 -4.53 0.26 25.52
N GLY A 131 -3.80 -0.34 24.56
CA GLY A 131 -3.31 -1.72 24.65
C GLY A 131 -4.35 -2.79 24.28
N ASP A 132 -5.50 -2.38 23.76
CA ASP A 132 -6.67 -3.24 23.54
C ASP A 132 -6.78 -3.78 22.09
N VAL A 133 -5.72 -3.67 21.28
CA VAL A 133 -5.74 -4.04 19.86
C VAL A 133 -4.59 -4.97 19.48
N ILE A 134 -4.91 -6.02 18.75
CA ILE A 134 -3.94 -6.87 18.08
C ILE A 134 -3.77 -6.38 16.64
N ILE A 135 -2.54 -6.07 16.26
CA ILE A 135 -2.24 -5.52 14.93
C ILE A 135 -1.52 -6.57 14.11
N LEU A 136 -2.03 -6.86 12.92
CA LEU A 136 -1.42 -7.83 12.00
C LEU A 136 -0.86 -7.10 10.77
N ASP A 137 0.44 -7.23 10.55
CA ASP A 137 1.09 -6.80 9.31
C ASP A 137 1.17 -7.97 8.33
N MET A 138 0.41 -7.88 7.24
CA MET A 138 0.31 -8.92 6.21
C MET A 138 1.42 -8.86 5.14
N ARG A 139 2.39 -7.95 5.28
CA ARG A 139 3.48 -7.76 4.31
C ARG A 139 4.61 -8.77 4.52
N PRO A 140 5.45 -9.00 3.50
CA PRO A 140 6.65 -9.82 3.66
C PRO A 140 7.59 -9.30 4.76
N ALA A 141 8.40 -10.21 5.33
CA ALA A 141 9.26 -9.90 6.47
C ALA A 141 10.29 -8.78 6.20
N ASP A 142 10.78 -8.65 4.95
CA ASP A 142 11.68 -7.56 4.57
C ASP A 142 11.01 -6.19 4.67
N GLU A 143 9.72 -6.10 4.33
CA GLU A 143 8.93 -4.87 4.42
C GLU A 143 8.56 -4.53 5.85
N TYR A 144 8.22 -5.54 6.65
CA TYR A 144 8.01 -5.37 8.08
C TYR A 144 9.30 -4.86 8.75
N ALA A 145 10.44 -5.50 8.49
CA ALA A 145 11.72 -5.12 9.07
C ALA A 145 12.16 -3.71 8.67
N ALA A 146 11.85 -3.28 7.44
CA ALA A 146 12.14 -1.92 6.98
C ALA A 146 11.27 -0.85 7.64
N GLY A 147 10.13 -1.23 8.23
CA GLY A 147 9.24 -0.33 8.95
C GLY A 147 7.88 -0.97 9.18
N HIS A 148 7.31 -0.88 10.38
CA HIS A 148 5.98 -1.39 10.72
C HIS A 148 5.30 -0.57 11.82
N ILE A 149 3.98 -0.71 11.96
CA ILE A 149 3.21 -0.11 13.05
C ILE A 149 3.66 -0.72 14.39
N PRO A 150 3.94 0.08 15.44
CA PRO A 150 4.36 -0.42 16.74
C PRO A 150 3.43 -1.50 17.31
N GLY A 151 4.00 -2.60 17.80
CA GLY A 151 3.24 -3.73 18.34
C GLY A 151 2.63 -4.66 17.29
N ALA A 152 2.84 -4.40 16.00
CA ALA A 152 2.33 -5.28 14.95
C ALA A 152 3.04 -6.63 14.92
N ILE A 153 2.26 -7.70 14.75
CA ILE A 153 2.72 -9.06 14.52
C ILE A 153 2.84 -9.25 13.00
N ASN A 154 4.04 -9.59 12.51
CA ASN A 154 4.20 -9.95 11.11
C ASN A 154 3.62 -11.34 10.84
N THR A 155 2.70 -11.45 9.88
CA THR A 155 2.15 -12.74 9.45
C THR A 155 1.77 -12.70 7.98
N THR A 156 1.49 -13.86 7.41
CA THR A 156 1.01 -14.05 6.04
C THR A 156 -0.23 -14.92 6.07
N LEU A 157 -0.95 -15.05 4.95
CA LEU A 157 -2.08 -15.99 4.91
C LEU A 157 -1.66 -17.44 5.21
N ALA A 158 -0.44 -17.83 4.84
CA ALA A 158 0.09 -19.17 5.09
C ALA A 158 0.39 -19.41 6.57
N THR A 159 0.81 -18.38 7.30
CA THR A 159 1.20 -18.46 8.71
C THR A 159 0.11 -18.02 9.68
N LEU A 160 -1.00 -17.45 9.17
CA LEU A 160 -2.12 -16.94 9.97
C LEU A 160 -2.73 -18.03 10.86
N GLU A 161 -2.90 -19.26 10.35
CA GLU A 161 -3.44 -20.38 11.14
C GLU A 161 -2.59 -20.69 12.38
N GLY A 162 -1.27 -20.48 12.31
CA GLY A 162 -0.36 -20.73 13.41
C GLY A 162 -0.49 -19.71 14.55
N ILE A 163 -0.95 -18.48 14.27
CA ILE A 163 -1.09 -17.44 15.29
C ILE A 163 -2.46 -17.48 15.98
N ILE A 164 -3.50 -18.01 15.31
CA ILE A 164 -4.88 -18.04 15.80
C ILE A 164 -5.01 -18.66 17.21
N PRO A 165 -4.36 -19.79 17.55
CA PRO A 165 -4.48 -20.39 18.88
C PRO A 165 -4.00 -19.49 20.03
N GLY A 166 -3.15 -18.50 19.75
CA GLY A 166 -2.65 -17.54 20.74
C GLY A 166 -3.52 -16.30 20.90
N LEU A 167 -4.59 -16.14 20.11
CA LEU A 167 -5.46 -14.97 20.15
C LEU A 167 -6.61 -15.16 21.14
N ALA A 168 -6.89 -14.14 21.95
CA ALA A 168 -8.07 -14.13 22.80
C ALA A 168 -9.36 -14.12 21.93
N PRO A 169 -10.42 -14.88 22.29
CA PRO A 169 -11.64 -14.97 21.47
C PRO A 169 -12.33 -13.62 21.21
N ASP A 170 -12.20 -12.67 22.12
CA ASP A 170 -12.78 -11.33 22.08
C ASP A 170 -11.78 -10.25 21.62
N ALA A 171 -10.58 -10.65 21.16
CA ALA A 171 -9.58 -9.72 20.69
C ALA A 171 -10.09 -8.83 19.56
N ASP A 172 -9.86 -7.51 19.67
CA ASP A 172 -10.05 -6.55 18.59
C ASP A 172 -8.82 -6.59 17.68
N ILE A 173 -8.99 -7.07 16.46
CA ILE A 173 -7.91 -7.32 15.52
C ILE A 173 -7.97 -6.34 14.36
N VAL A 174 -6.86 -5.66 14.10
CA VAL A 174 -6.70 -4.78 12.94
C VAL A 174 -5.59 -5.29 12.04
N ALA A 175 -5.94 -5.70 10.82
CA ALA A 175 -4.97 -6.13 9.82
C ALA A 175 -4.67 -5.00 8.83
N TYR A 176 -3.39 -4.81 8.49
CA TYR A 176 -2.96 -3.89 7.45
C TYR A 176 -1.95 -4.55 6.50
N CYS A 177 -1.70 -3.87 5.38
CA CYS A 177 -0.74 -4.32 4.38
C CYS A 177 -0.12 -3.07 3.73
N ARG A 178 0.28 -3.17 2.44
CA ARG A 178 0.90 -2.07 1.68
C ARG A 178 -0.03 -0.88 1.45
N GLY A 179 -1.33 -1.12 1.46
CA GLY A 179 -2.34 -0.12 1.12
C GLY A 179 -3.73 -0.73 0.93
N PRO A 180 -4.68 0.08 0.46
CA PRO A 180 -6.11 -0.20 0.51
C PRO A 180 -6.56 -1.39 -0.37
N TYR A 181 -5.78 -1.73 -1.42
CA TYR A 181 -6.09 -2.80 -2.36
C TYR A 181 -5.33 -4.10 -2.14
N CYS A 182 -4.56 -4.19 -1.06
CA CYS A 182 -3.86 -5.43 -0.77
C CYS A 182 -4.85 -6.56 -0.45
N ILE A 183 -4.95 -7.54 -1.36
CA ILE A 183 -5.82 -8.72 -1.22
C ILE A 183 -5.55 -9.50 0.08
N TYR A 184 -4.30 -9.52 0.56
CA TYR A 184 -3.92 -10.29 1.73
C TYR A 184 -4.57 -9.78 3.02
N ALA A 185 -4.75 -8.45 3.18
CA ALA A 185 -5.46 -7.90 4.33
C ALA A 185 -6.96 -8.25 4.29
N HIS A 186 -7.58 -8.21 3.10
CA HIS A 186 -8.98 -8.63 2.91
C HIS A 186 -9.17 -10.12 3.26
N GLN A 187 -8.31 -10.98 2.72
CA GLN A 187 -8.38 -12.42 2.95
C GLN A 187 -8.10 -12.79 4.42
N ALA A 188 -7.16 -12.11 5.07
CA ALA A 188 -6.87 -12.33 6.49
C ALA A 188 -8.07 -11.96 7.37
N VAL A 189 -8.67 -10.79 7.16
CA VAL A 189 -9.87 -10.37 7.88
C VAL A 189 -11.03 -11.33 7.63
N ALA A 190 -11.27 -11.74 6.38
CA ALA A 190 -12.32 -12.71 6.06
C ALA A 190 -12.07 -14.09 6.73
N ALA A 191 -10.81 -14.54 6.80
CA ALA A 191 -10.44 -15.79 7.46
C ALA A 191 -10.62 -15.74 9.00
N LEU A 192 -10.29 -14.61 9.62
CA LEU A 192 -10.47 -14.38 11.06
C LEU A 192 -11.96 -14.26 11.42
N ARG A 193 -12.74 -13.48 10.67
CA ARG A 193 -14.18 -13.31 10.92
C ARG A 193 -14.98 -14.60 10.77
N ARG A 194 -14.62 -15.47 9.81
CA ARG A 194 -15.23 -16.81 9.68
C ARG A 194 -15.04 -17.69 10.92
N ARG A 195 -14.05 -17.37 11.76
CA ARG A 195 -13.77 -18.06 13.04
C ARG A 195 -14.33 -17.32 14.25
N GLY A 196 -15.12 -16.27 14.04
CA GLY A 196 -15.79 -15.52 15.10
C GLY A 196 -15.00 -14.33 15.67
N PHE A 197 -13.78 -14.06 15.19
CA PHE A 197 -13.00 -12.93 15.70
C PHE A 197 -13.55 -11.57 15.22
N ASN A 198 -13.42 -10.55 16.08
CA ASN A 198 -13.64 -9.16 15.72
C ASN A 198 -12.41 -8.63 14.94
N ALA A 199 -12.35 -8.94 13.65
CA ALA A 199 -11.30 -8.46 12.76
C ALA A 199 -11.80 -7.39 11.77
N ARG A 200 -11.01 -6.34 11.58
CA ARG A 200 -11.20 -5.27 10.59
C ARG A 200 -9.87 -4.91 9.91
N ARG A 201 -9.95 -4.23 8.77
CA ARG A 201 -8.76 -3.68 8.09
C ARG A 201 -8.45 -2.28 8.61
N LEU A 202 -7.19 -1.88 8.53
CA LEU A 202 -6.80 -0.47 8.59
C LEU A 202 -7.22 0.24 7.29
N ASP A 203 -7.69 1.48 7.38
CA ASP A 203 -7.84 2.35 6.22
C ASP A 203 -6.47 2.80 5.69
N GLY A 204 -6.19 2.48 4.42
CA GLY A 204 -4.87 2.65 3.81
C GLY A 204 -3.91 1.49 4.14
N GLY A 205 -2.66 1.81 4.42
CA GLY A 205 -1.60 0.89 4.83
C GLY A 205 -0.50 1.61 5.61
N LEU A 206 0.70 1.04 5.64
CA LEU A 206 1.84 1.68 6.31
C LEU A 206 2.22 3.05 5.71
N PRO A 207 2.23 3.25 4.38
CA PRO A 207 2.63 4.54 3.82
C PRO A 207 1.76 5.70 4.36
N GLU A 208 0.45 5.54 4.35
CA GLU A 208 -0.49 6.56 4.83
C GLU A 208 -0.40 6.74 6.36
N TRP A 209 -0.17 5.65 7.11
CA TRP A 209 0.12 5.73 8.55
C TRP A 209 1.34 6.58 8.85
N ARG A 210 2.42 6.41 8.09
CA ARG A 210 3.65 7.19 8.24
C ARG A 210 3.46 8.65 7.86
N GLU A 211 2.73 8.91 6.77
CA GLU A 211 2.44 10.27 6.31
C GLU A 211 1.57 11.06 7.29
N ASP A 212 0.66 10.40 8.01
CA ASP A 212 -0.12 11.01 9.10
C ASP A 212 0.73 11.35 10.34
N GLY A 213 2.04 11.05 10.31
CA GLY A 213 2.98 11.35 11.39
C GLY A 213 2.93 10.37 12.56
N HIS A 214 2.26 9.23 12.39
CA HIS A 214 2.21 8.19 13.41
C HIS A 214 3.54 7.44 13.54
N PRO A 215 3.87 6.91 14.74
CA PRO A 215 5.14 6.23 14.98
C PRO A 215 5.29 4.95 14.13
N VAL A 216 6.53 4.66 13.73
CA VAL A 216 6.92 3.45 12.98
C VAL A 216 8.15 2.83 13.65
N HIS A 217 8.16 1.52 13.83
CA HIS A 217 9.31 0.75 14.32
C HIS A 217 10.02 0.05 13.17
N VAL A 218 11.30 -0.30 13.37
CA VAL A 218 12.14 -1.03 12.40
C VAL A 218 12.75 -2.26 13.07
N GLY A 219 13.12 -3.26 12.28
CA GLY A 219 13.67 -4.55 12.75
C GLY A 219 12.66 -5.69 12.73
N LEU A 220 13.17 -6.91 12.91
CA LEU A 220 12.33 -8.09 13.16
C LEU A 220 11.95 -8.14 14.64
N PRO A 221 10.80 -8.75 15.00
CA PRO A 221 10.44 -9.00 16.39
C PRO A 221 11.44 -9.93 17.09
#